data_AF-A0A661I8Y3-F1
#
_entry.id   AF-A0A661I8Y3-F1
#
_cell.length_a   1.000
_cell.length_b   1.000
_cell.length_c   1.000
_cell.angle_alpha   90.00
_cell.angle_beta   90.00
_cell.angle_gamma   90.00
#
_symmetry.space_group_name_H-M   'P 1'
#
loop_
_entity.id
_entity.type
_entity.pdbx_description
1 polymer ?
#
loop_
_entity_poly.entity_id
_entity_poly.type
_entity_poly.pdbx_seq_one_letter_code
_entity_poly.pdbx_strand_id
1 'polypeptide(L)'
;MLKKDTLNMLKKIANTEILFDKLVESAKEKADDRRQILLAKKMYLIKNEESIRQAREAGYTYSMIAMAATAELLEMDIPKSFITKKKDGEEVTVETGIRPGEIIRICEPKGEE
;
A
#
# COMPACT_ATOMS: atom_id res chain seq x y z
N MET A 1 -20.56 3.56 30.44
CA MET A 1 -20.50 4.59 29.39
C MET A 1 -19.13 4.53 28.73
N LEU A 2 -19.06 4.21 27.42
CA LEU A 2 -17.80 4.28 26.67
C LEU A 2 -17.36 5.75 26.57
N LYS A 3 -16.07 6.02 26.83
CA LYS A 3 -15.51 7.38 26.71
C LYS A 3 -15.65 7.85 25.26
N LYS A 4 -15.96 9.14 25.10
CA LYS A 4 -16.21 9.80 23.79
C LYS A 4 -15.06 9.57 22.80
N ASP A 5 -13.84 9.47 23.30
CA ASP A 5 -12.64 9.24 22.49
C ASP A 5 -12.56 7.82 21.94
N THR A 6 -12.95 6.81 22.74
CA THR A 6 -13.06 5.42 22.31
C THR A 6 -14.12 5.27 21.22
N LEU A 7 -15.24 5.99 21.35
CA LEU A 7 -16.30 6.00 20.35
C LEU A 7 -15.84 6.65 19.03
N ASN A 8 -15.06 7.72 19.09
CA ASN A 8 -14.51 8.39 17.92
C ASN A 8 -13.42 7.56 17.22
N MET A 9 -12.60 6.84 17.98
CA MET A 9 -11.59 5.92 17.45
C MET A 9 -12.24 4.74 16.71
N LEU A 10 -13.26 4.12 17.32
CA LEU A 10 -14.04 3.05 16.68
C LEU A 10 -14.77 3.53 15.42
N LYS A 11 -15.33 4.75 15.43
CA LYS A 11 -15.94 5.35 14.23
C LYS A 11 -14.94 5.64 13.12
N LYS A 12 -13.71 6.04 13.45
CA LYS A 12 -12.64 6.21 12.47
C LYS A 12 -12.27 4.86 11.84
N ILE A 13 -12.02 3.83 12.64
CA ILE A 13 -11.71 2.47 12.16
C ILE A 13 -12.82 1.95 11.26
N ALA A 14 -14.08 2.02 11.71
CA ALA A 14 -15.24 1.60 10.93
C ALA A 14 -15.40 2.39 9.63
N ASN A 15 -15.14 3.71 9.62
CA ASN A 15 -15.16 4.50 8.40
C ASN A 15 -13.99 4.17 7.46
N THR A 16 -12.82 3.79 7.99
CA THR A 16 -11.69 3.34 7.19
C THR A 16 -11.98 1.98 6.55
N GLU A 17 -12.61 1.05 7.29
CA GLU A 17 -13.06 -0.25 6.77
C GLU A 17 -14.17 -0.11 5.73
N ILE A 18 -15.17 0.75 5.95
CA ILE A 18 -16.23 1.00 4.96
C ILE A 18 -15.67 1.67 3.69
N LEU A 19 -14.71 2.59 3.84
CA LEU A 19 -14.03 3.20 2.69
C LEU A 19 -13.13 2.18 1.98
N PHE A 20 -12.50 1.28 2.73
CA PHE A 20 -11.70 0.15 2.23
C PHE A 20 -12.56 -0.79 1.38
N ASP A 21 -13.71 -1.23 1.90
CA ASP A 21 -14.63 -2.11 1.18
C ASP A 21 -15.16 -1.45 -0.10
N LYS A 22 -15.50 -0.16 -0.04
CA LYS A 22 -15.96 0.60 -1.23
C LYS A 22 -14.85 0.79 -2.27
N LEU A 23 -13.60 1.01 -1.86
CA LEU A 23 -12.47 1.10 -2.79
C LEU A 23 -12.14 -0.26 -3.42
N VAL A 24 -12.26 -1.34 -2.64
CA VAL A 24 -12.07 -2.71 -3.12
C VAL A 24 -13.20 -3.13 -4.07
N GLU A 25 -14.46 -2.85 -3.76
CA GLU A 25 -15.60 -3.09 -4.65
C GLU A 25 -15.51 -2.28 -5.94
N SER A 26 -15.20 -0.98 -5.84
CA SER A 26 -15.02 -0.12 -7.02
C SER A 26 -13.86 -0.56 -7.91
N ALA A 27 -12.81 -1.17 -7.33
CA ALA A 27 -11.73 -1.78 -8.10
C ALA A 27 -12.16 -3.11 -8.75
N LYS A 28 -12.95 -3.94 -8.07
CA LYS A 28 -13.42 -5.24 -8.60
C LYS A 28 -14.32 -5.10 -9.83
N GLU A 29 -15.08 -4.02 -9.97
CA GLU A 29 -16.06 -3.92 -11.05
C GLU A 29 -15.46 -3.64 -12.45
N LYS A 30 -14.26 -3.02 -12.59
CA LYS A 30 -13.65 -2.69 -13.91
C LYS A 30 -12.11 -2.52 -13.93
N ALA A 31 -11.36 -2.95 -12.91
CA ALA A 31 -9.92 -2.66 -12.87
C ALA A 31 -9.06 -3.75 -13.52
N ASP A 32 -8.30 -3.36 -14.55
CA ASP A 32 -7.08 -4.02 -15.04
C ASP A 32 -6.17 -4.40 -13.84
N ASP A 33 -5.54 -5.57 -13.85
CA ASP A 33 -4.72 -6.13 -12.75
C ASP A 33 -3.74 -5.10 -12.17
N ARG A 34 -3.19 -4.26 -13.05
CA ARG A 34 -2.36 -3.12 -12.70
C ARG A 34 -2.98 -2.19 -11.66
N ARG A 35 -4.24 -1.79 -11.85
CA ARG A 35 -4.95 -0.87 -10.95
C ARG A 35 -5.21 -1.51 -9.59
N GLN A 36 -5.56 -2.80 -9.57
CA GLN A 36 -5.75 -3.54 -8.32
C GLN A 36 -4.45 -3.61 -7.51
N ILE A 37 -3.35 -3.94 -8.17
CA ILE A 37 -2.01 -3.99 -7.54
C ILE A 37 -1.58 -2.61 -7.04
N LEU A 38 -1.75 -1.55 -7.85
CA LEU A 38 -1.42 -0.18 -7.43
C LEU A 38 -2.24 0.26 -6.21
N LEU A 39 -3.52 -0.09 -6.17
CA LEU A 39 -4.39 0.20 -5.04
C LEU A 39 -3.93 -0.55 -3.79
N ALA A 40 -3.74 -1.86 -3.90
CA ALA A 40 -3.33 -2.69 -2.78
C ALA A 40 -1.97 -2.27 -2.21
N LYS A 41 -1.01 -1.91 -3.06
CA LYS A 41 0.26 -1.32 -2.64
C LYS A 41 0.07 -0.05 -1.81
N LYS A 42 -0.72 0.91 -2.30
CA LYS A 42 -0.97 2.16 -1.58
C LYS A 42 -1.62 1.88 -0.23
N MET A 43 -2.58 0.98 -0.19
CA MET A 43 -3.30 0.63 1.03
C MET A 43 -2.38 -0.05 2.05
N TYR A 44 -1.54 -0.99 1.61
CA TYR A 44 -0.53 -1.61 2.46
C TYR A 44 0.41 -0.56 3.06
N LEU A 45 0.94 0.34 2.23
CA LEU A 45 1.89 1.38 2.67
C LEU A 45 1.27 2.34 3.69
N ILE A 46 0.01 2.75 3.49
CA ILE A 46 -0.71 3.62 4.43
C ILE A 46 -0.98 2.87 5.75
N LYS A 47 -1.43 1.62 5.67
CA LYS A 47 -1.74 0.82 6.86
C LYS A 47 -0.50 0.54 7.73
N ASN A 48 0.66 0.39 7.09
CA ASN A 48 1.91 0.03 7.75
C ASN A 48 2.91 1.19 7.86
N GLU A 49 2.46 2.43 7.69
CA GLU A 49 3.32 3.63 7.68
C GLU A 49 4.19 3.73 8.94
N GLU A 50 3.58 3.54 10.11
CA GLU A 50 4.26 3.59 11.40
C GLU A 50 5.29 2.46 11.56
N SER A 51 4.90 1.21 11.24
CA SER A 51 5.81 0.06 11.28
C SER A 51 7.02 0.23 10.35
N ILE A 52 6.81 0.83 9.17
CA ILE A 52 7.86 1.16 8.21
C ILE A 52 8.84 2.19 8.80
N ARG A 53 8.33 3.25 9.47
CA ARG A 53 9.18 4.23 10.15
C ARG A 53 9.97 3.63 11.30
N GLN A 54 9.34 2.83 12.14
CA GLN A 54 10.00 2.13 13.25
C GLN A 54 11.10 1.17 12.75
N ALA A 55 10.86 0.45 11.65
CA ALA A 55 11.90 -0.36 11.03
C ALA A 55 13.08 0.49 10.55
N ARG A 56 12.81 1.69 10.01
CA ARG A 56 13.89 2.60 9.62
C ARG A 56 14.70 3.09 10.82
N GLU A 57 14.03 3.47 11.90
CA GLU A 57 14.65 3.89 13.16
C GLU A 57 15.47 2.77 13.81
N ALA A 58 15.04 1.52 13.67
CA ALA A 58 15.77 0.33 14.10
C ALA A 58 17.04 0.03 13.25
N GLY A 59 17.29 0.81 12.19
CA GLY A 59 18.50 0.71 11.38
C GLY A 59 18.37 -0.14 10.12
N TYR A 60 17.18 -0.66 9.79
CA TYR A 60 16.99 -1.40 8.53
C TYR A 60 17.13 -0.46 7.31
N THR A 61 17.65 -1.00 6.21
CA THR A 61 17.78 -0.25 4.95
C THR A 61 16.46 -0.20 4.20
N TYR A 62 16.26 0.82 3.36
CA TYR A 62 15.05 0.96 2.53
C TYR A 62 14.78 -0.27 1.65
N SER A 63 15.83 -0.93 1.16
CA SER A 63 15.71 -2.17 0.39
C SER A 63 15.22 -3.34 1.23
N MET A 64 15.72 -3.50 2.46
CA MET A 64 15.26 -4.56 3.36
C MET A 64 13.78 -4.41 3.73
N ILE A 65 13.38 -3.17 4.05
CA ILE A 65 11.99 -2.86 4.37
C ILE A 65 11.10 -3.12 3.15
N ALA A 66 11.52 -2.68 1.96
CA ALA A 66 10.77 -2.90 0.72
C ALA A 66 10.60 -4.39 0.38
N MET A 67 11.62 -5.23 0.64
CA MET A 67 11.53 -6.68 0.45
C MET A 67 10.55 -7.32 1.43
N ALA A 68 10.63 -7.00 2.72
CA ALA A 68 9.71 -7.51 3.73
C ALA A 68 8.26 -7.09 3.42
N ALA A 69 8.06 -5.81 3.11
CA ALA A 69 6.76 -5.27 2.73
C ALA A 69 6.20 -5.94 1.46
N THR A 70 7.06 -6.29 0.50
CA THR A 70 6.65 -7.03 -0.71
C THR A 70 6.20 -8.45 -0.35
N ALA A 71 6.91 -9.14 0.55
CA ALA A 71 6.52 -10.48 0.98
C ALA A 71 5.14 -10.47 1.63
N GLU A 72 4.91 -9.57 2.59
CA GLU A 72 3.60 -9.42 3.25
C GLU A 72 2.48 -9.03 2.28
N LEU A 73 2.76 -8.13 1.32
CA LEU A 73 1.80 -7.76 0.29
C LEU A 73 1.36 -8.98 -0.54
N LEU A 74 2.29 -9.86 -0.92
CA LEU A 74 1.98 -11.04 -1.72
C LEU A 74 1.20 -12.12 -0.96
N GLU A 75 1.15 -12.06 0.37
CA GLU A 75 0.28 -12.91 1.20
C GLU A 75 -1.19 -12.46 1.14
N MET A 76 -1.47 -11.25 0.64
CA MET A 76 -2.83 -10.68 0.52
C MET A 76 -3.58 -11.14 -0.75
N ASP A 77 -3.21 -12.30 -1.33
CA ASP A 77 -3.80 -12.86 -2.56
C ASP A 77 -3.73 -11.91 -3.77
N ILE A 78 -2.61 -11.18 -3.89
CA ILE A 78 -2.37 -10.24 -4.99
C ILE A 78 -1.54 -10.94 -6.08
N PRO A 79 -1.83 -10.72 -7.38
CA PRO A 79 -1.03 -11.28 -8.46
C PRO A 79 0.45 -10.92 -8.34
N LYS A 80 1.33 -11.92 -8.47
CA LYS A 80 2.79 -11.74 -8.43
C LYS A 80 3.33 -10.88 -9.58
N SER A 81 2.59 -10.80 -10.68
CA SER A 81 2.95 -10.00 -11.85
C SER A 81 1.70 -9.53 -12.56
N PHE A 82 1.82 -8.45 -13.32
CA PHE A 82 0.75 -7.89 -14.14
C PHE A 82 1.30 -7.38 -15.47
N ILE A 83 0.42 -7.34 -16.47
CA ILE A 83 0.74 -6.75 -17.77
C ILE A 83 0.51 -5.24 -17.70
N THR A 84 1.44 -4.46 -18.23
CA THR A 84 1.27 -3.03 -18.42
C THR A 84 1.75 -2.63 -19.81
N LYS A 85 1.22 -1.52 -20.33
CA LYS A 85 1.64 -0.97 -21.62
C LYS A 85 2.68 0.13 -21.42
N LYS A 86 3.80 0.00 -22.12
CA LYS A 86 4.79 1.08 -22.28
C LYS A 86 4.21 2.22 -23.13
N LYS A 87 4.92 3.35 -23.18
CA LYS A 87 4.49 4.55 -23.93
C LYS A 87 4.39 4.31 -25.44
N ASP A 88 5.14 3.36 -25.97
CA ASP A 88 5.13 2.90 -27.36
C ASP A 88 4.02 1.87 -27.67
N GLY A 89 3.25 1.46 -26.65
CA GLY A 89 2.16 0.49 -26.78
C GLY A 89 2.57 -0.97 -26.56
N GLU A 90 3.86 -1.26 -26.34
CA GLU A 90 4.33 -2.62 -26.05
C GLU A 90 3.81 -3.10 -24.69
N GLU A 91 3.26 -4.31 -24.67
CA GLU A 91 2.85 -4.99 -23.44
C GLU A 91 4.08 -5.62 -22.76
N VAL A 92 4.28 -5.28 -21.49
CA VAL A 92 5.36 -5.82 -20.67
C VAL A 92 4.79 -6.37 -19.37
N THR A 93 5.24 -7.57 -19.00
CA THR A 93 4.96 -8.15 -17.69
C THR A 93 5.89 -7.54 -16.65
N VAL A 94 5.32 -7.03 -15.56
CA VAL A 94 6.05 -6.41 -14.47
C VAL A 94 5.75 -7.16 -13.18
N GLU A 95 6.79 -7.39 -12.38
CA GLU A 95 6.64 -7.97 -11.05
C GLU A 95 5.97 -7.00 -10.07
N THR A 96 5.04 -7.54 -9.31
CA THR A 96 4.40 -6.87 -8.17
C THR A 96 5.40 -6.78 -7.04
N GLY A 97 5.63 -5.57 -6.54
CA GLY A 97 6.44 -5.36 -5.36
C GLY A 97 6.51 -3.90 -4.96
N ILE A 98 6.84 -3.68 -3.68
CA ILE A 98 7.14 -2.36 -3.11
C ILE A 98 8.60 -2.05 -3.41
N ARG A 99 8.85 -0.86 -3.95
CA ARG A 99 10.19 -0.39 -4.33
C ARG A 99 10.80 0.42 -3.19
N PRO A 100 12.14 0.45 -3.04
CA PRO A 100 12.81 1.25 -2.01
C PRO A 100 12.43 2.74 -2.06
N GLY A 101 12.22 3.30 -3.26
CA GLY A 101 11.77 4.68 -3.43
C GLY A 101 10.38 4.98 -2.86
N GLU A 102 9.52 3.97 -2.69
CA GLU A 102 8.23 4.12 -2.01
C GLU A 102 8.41 4.19 -0.48
N ILE A 103 9.34 3.40 0.07
CA ILE A 103 9.71 3.46 1.49
C ILE A 103 10.38 4.79 1.83
N ILE A 104 11.29 5.28 0.98
CA ILE A 104 11.95 6.58 1.15
C ILE A 104 10.91 7.69 1.32
N ARG A 105 9.85 7.72 0.51
CA ARG A 105 8.80 8.75 0.61
C ARG A 105 8.05 8.74 1.94
N ILE A 106 7.97 7.59 2.61
CA ILE A 106 7.30 7.44 3.91
C ILE A 106 8.21 7.91 5.05
N CYS A 107 9.49 7.53 4.99
CA CYS A 107 10.48 7.82 6.03
C CYS A 107 11.07 9.23 5.89
N GLU A 108 11.18 9.73 4.66
CA GLU A 108 11.77 11.01 4.28
C GLU A 108 10.78 11.71 3.31
N PRO A 109 9.59 12.13 3.79
CA PRO A 109 8.70 12.91 2.96
C PRO A 109 9.46 14.17 2.54
N LYS A 110 9.65 14.36 1.23
CA LYS A 110 10.21 15.63 0.74
C LYS A 110 9.30 16.73 1.29
N GLY A 111 9.88 17.67 2.03
CA GLY A 111 9.19 18.91 2.34
C GLY A 111 8.67 19.48 1.03
N GLU A 112 7.39 19.83 0.99
CA GLU A 112 6.80 20.55 -0.13
C GLU A 112 7.59 21.86 -0.27
N GLU A 113 8.48 21.92 -1.27
CA GLU A 113 8.97 23.17 -1.87
C GLU A 113 8.15 23.47 -3.13
#